data_AF-A0A147B7G3-F1
#
_entry.id   AF-A0A147B7G3-F1
#
_cell.length_a   1.000
_cell.length_b   1.000
_cell.length_c   1.000
_cell.angle_alpha   90.00
_cell.angle_beta   90.00
_cell.angle_gamma   90.00
#
_symmetry.space_group_name_H-M   'P 1'
#
loop_
_entity.id
_entity.type
_entity.pdbx_description
1 polymer ?
#
loop_
_entity_poly.entity_id
_entity_poly.type
_entity_poly.pdbx_seq_one_letter_code
_entity_poly.pdbx_strand_id
1 'polypeptide(L)'
;AVPMNTYNKDGLSSPCRKLSHSSKADGVCLTFGGHPAPALDVPYEVTIKDKMLYHAITVMKPYEEYSFEELRFVSPTKKRLIETMLVRANNDGTYTANWTPGSVGWYLLHATIDSFEIGSSQCHLIEVKEPPHGLVIPTRSSSQKPSHQPNKTRKFHAKFSAGLRIRSHP
;
A
#
# COMPACT_ATOMS: atom_id res chain seq x y z
N ALA A 1 20.15 26.96 1.99
CA ALA A 1 20.88 26.91 3.28
C ALA A 1 20.14 25.96 4.22
N VAL A 2 20.89 25.14 4.97
CA VAL A 2 20.46 24.11 5.94
C VAL A 2 20.88 24.61 7.34
N PRO A 3 20.35 24.18 8.51
CA PRO A 3 19.16 23.38 8.88
C PRO A 3 18.27 24.05 9.96
N MET A 4 17.15 23.43 10.35
CA MET A 4 16.81 23.30 11.79
C MET A 4 16.16 21.95 12.06
N ASN A 5 16.82 21.19 12.93
CA ASN A 5 16.36 19.94 13.49
C ASN A 5 16.69 20.00 14.99
N THR A 6 15.70 19.95 15.88
CA THR A 6 15.80 19.48 17.28
C THR A 6 14.39 19.31 17.86
N TYR A 7 13.91 18.06 17.94
CA TYR A 7 13.60 17.27 19.16
C TYR A 7 12.35 17.73 19.94
N ASN A 8 11.33 16.89 20.18
CA ASN A 8 11.41 15.62 20.90
C ASN A 8 10.28 14.61 20.56
N LYS A 9 10.69 13.33 20.59
CA LYS A 9 10.01 12.13 21.10
C LYS A 9 8.52 12.24 21.44
N ASP A 10 7.72 11.47 20.72
CA ASP A 10 6.89 10.43 21.34
C ASP A 10 6.72 9.26 20.37
N GLY A 11 7.05 8.07 20.86
CA GLY A 11 6.82 6.83 20.14
C GLY A 11 5.31 6.57 20.09
N LEU A 12 4.71 6.77 18.92
CA LEU A 12 3.38 6.24 18.63
C LEU A 12 3.54 5.05 17.69
N SER A 13 3.60 3.88 18.31
CA SER A 13 3.25 2.62 17.68
C SER A 13 1.91 2.80 16.97
N SER A 14 1.92 2.73 15.65
CA SER A 14 0.69 2.65 14.87
C SER A 14 -0.12 1.44 15.35
N PRO A 15 -1.37 1.61 15.80
CA PRO A 15 -2.15 0.51 16.32
C PRO A 15 -2.45 -0.46 15.18
N CYS A 16 -1.89 -1.66 15.32
CA CYS A 16 -2.27 -2.83 14.55
C CYS A 16 -3.80 -2.93 14.55
N ARG A 17 -4.41 -2.88 13.36
CA ARG A 17 -5.84 -3.10 13.17
C ARG A 17 -6.19 -4.45 13.79
N LYS A 18 -6.87 -4.44 14.93
CA LYS A 18 -7.36 -5.63 15.63
C LYS A 18 -8.40 -6.32 14.75
N LEU A 19 -7.97 -7.28 13.94
CA LEU A 19 -8.83 -8.32 13.44
C LEU A 19 -8.93 -9.39 14.54
N SER A 20 -10.13 -9.54 15.10
CA SER A 20 -10.45 -10.58 16.05
C SER A 20 -10.39 -11.94 15.36
N HIS A 21 -9.33 -12.72 15.60
CA HIS A 21 -9.45 -14.18 15.62
C HIS A 21 -8.39 -14.78 16.55
N SER A 22 -8.89 -15.58 17.48
CA SER A 22 -8.18 -16.25 18.55
C SER A 22 -7.18 -17.29 18.03
N SER A 23 -5.90 -17.11 18.34
CA SER A 23 -4.99 -18.17 18.78
C SER A 23 -3.74 -17.52 19.35
N LYS A 24 -3.49 -17.73 20.65
CA LYS A 24 -2.21 -17.41 21.28
C LYS A 24 -1.14 -18.32 20.69
N ALA A 25 -0.12 -17.74 20.08
CA ALA A 25 1.21 -18.33 19.90
C ALA A 25 2.20 -17.17 19.75
N ASP A 26 3.39 -17.33 20.33
CA ASP A 26 4.33 -16.28 20.68
C ASP A 26 4.64 -15.24 19.58
N GLY A 27 4.47 -13.97 19.95
CA GLY A 27 5.42 -12.89 19.70
C GLY A 27 5.82 -12.47 18.27
N VAL A 28 5.36 -13.14 17.21
CA VAL A 28 5.70 -12.78 15.83
C VAL A 28 4.42 -12.70 15.00
N CYS A 29 4.18 -11.54 14.41
CA CYS A 29 3.08 -11.30 13.48
C CYS A 29 3.32 -12.09 12.19
N LEU A 30 2.85 -13.35 12.12
CA LEU A 30 3.02 -14.27 10.98
C LEU A 30 2.11 -13.93 9.79
N THR A 31 2.02 -12.65 9.40
CA THR A 31 1.15 -12.17 8.31
C THR A 31 1.63 -12.63 6.92
N PHE A 32 2.91 -12.99 6.78
CA PHE A 32 3.55 -13.40 5.52
C PHE A 32 3.58 -14.93 5.37
N GLY A 33 2.39 -15.52 5.55
CA GLY A 33 2.14 -16.97 5.52
C GLY A 33 3.11 -17.80 6.35
N GLY A 34 3.38 -17.36 7.59
CA GLY A 34 4.24 -18.08 8.53
C GLY A 34 5.69 -17.58 8.61
N HIS A 35 6.09 -16.64 7.74
CA HIS A 35 7.42 -16.03 7.81
C HIS A 35 7.40 -14.71 8.61
N PRO A 36 8.55 -14.29 9.17
CA PRO A 36 8.70 -12.95 9.73
C PRO A 36 8.45 -11.87 8.67
N ALA A 37 8.38 -10.60 9.08
CA ALA A 37 8.33 -9.52 8.10
C ALA A 37 9.62 -9.50 7.26
N PRO A 38 9.53 -9.38 5.93
CA PRO A 38 10.69 -9.30 5.06
C PRO A 38 11.52 -8.05 5.35
N ALA A 39 12.85 -8.18 5.22
CA ALA A 39 13.79 -7.07 5.40
C ALA A 39 13.61 -6.02 4.29
N LEU A 40 13.70 -4.72 4.63
CA LEU A 40 13.50 -3.61 3.66
C LEU A 40 14.80 -2.85 3.36
N ASP A 41 15.89 -3.19 4.04
CA ASP A 41 17.21 -2.57 3.98
C ASP A 41 18.16 -3.27 2.99
N VAL A 42 17.79 -4.44 2.47
CA VAL A 42 18.58 -5.15 1.48
C VAL A 42 18.40 -4.50 0.10
N PRO A 43 19.48 -4.03 -0.56
CA PRO A 43 19.40 -3.45 -1.89
C PRO A 43 19.04 -4.53 -2.92
N TYR A 44 18.30 -4.13 -3.96
CA TYR A 44 18.00 -5.02 -5.08
C TYR A 44 19.26 -5.36 -5.89
N GLU A 45 19.46 -6.65 -6.15
CA GLU A 45 20.55 -7.17 -6.97
C GLU A 45 20.04 -8.23 -7.95
N VAL A 46 20.69 -8.37 -9.10
CA VAL A 46 20.38 -9.43 -10.08
C VAL A 46 20.89 -10.75 -9.55
N THR A 47 19.99 -11.73 -9.37
CA THR A 47 20.39 -13.07 -8.93
C THR A 47 20.93 -13.88 -10.10
N ILE A 48 22.12 -14.45 -9.96
CA ILE A 48 22.68 -15.41 -10.92
C ILE A 48 22.46 -16.82 -10.37
N LYS A 49 21.69 -17.64 -11.10
CA LYS A 49 21.43 -19.04 -10.74
C LYS A 49 21.42 -19.90 -12.00
N ASP A 50 22.05 -21.06 -11.96
CA ASP A 50 22.12 -21.99 -13.10
C ASP A 50 22.59 -21.35 -14.41
N LYS A 51 23.59 -20.45 -14.33
CA LYS A 51 24.13 -19.64 -15.45
C LYS A 51 23.12 -18.68 -16.10
N MET A 52 21.96 -18.47 -15.48
CA MET A 52 20.94 -17.51 -15.91
C MET A 52 20.93 -16.29 -14.97
N LEU A 53 20.59 -15.13 -15.53
CA LEU A 53 20.42 -13.87 -14.79
C LEU A 53 18.93 -13.62 -14.56
N TYR A 54 18.53 -13.49 -13.31
CA TYR A 54 17.14 -13.26 -12.91
C TYR A 54 16.96 -11.83 -12.43
N HIS A 55 16.07 -11.11 -13.10
CA HIS A 55 15.67 -9.75 -12.73
C HIS A 55 14.37 -9.76 -11.92
N ALA A 56 14.36 -10.49 -10.79
CA ALA A 56 13.18 -10.65 -9.96
C ALA A 56 13.56 -10.70 -8.48
N ILE A 57 12.94 -9.82 -7.68
CA ILE A 57 13.16 -9.74 -6.23
C ILE A 57 12.83 -11.06 -5.52
N THR A 58 11.82 -11.78 -5.99
CA THR A 58 11.40 -13.09 -5.44
C THR A 58 12.43 -14.20 -5.67
N VAL A 59 13.48 -13.96 -6.47
CA VAL A 59 14.59 -14.90 -6.69
C VAL A 59 15.80 -14.52 -5.85
N MET A 60 15.80 -13.35 -5.19
CA MET A 60 16.86 -12.98 -4.26
C MET A 60 16.74 -13.78 -2.96
N LYS A 61 17.89 -14.18 -2.41
CA LYS A 61 17.96 -15.09 -1.25
C LYS A 61 17.13 -14.65 -0.04
N PRO A 62 17.09 -13.36 0.35
CA PRO A 62 16.28 -12.91 1.49
C PRO A 62 14.76 -12.96 1.25
N TYR A 63 14.34 -13.05 -0.01
CA TYR A 63 12.95 -12.86 -0.44
C TYR A 63 12.33 -14.11 -1.10
N GLU A 64 13.09 -15.20 -1.24
CA GLU A 64 12.67 -16.40 -1.97
C GLU A 64 11.47 -17.13 -1.36
N GLU A 65 11.20 -16.90 -0.06
CA GLU A 65 10.07 -17.48 0.66
C GLU A 65 8.79 -16.62 0.62
N TYR A 66 8.87 -15.40 0.09
CA TYR A 66 7.77 -14.44 0.05
C TYR A 66 7.14 -14.38 -1.33
N SER A 67 5.83 -14.17 -1.37
CA SER A 67 5.13 -13.86 -2.63
C SER A 67 5.37 -12.40 -3.05
N PHE A 68 5.18 -12.11 -4.34
CA PHE A 68 5.28 -10.73 -4.84
C PHE A 68 4.31 -9.78 -4.12
N GLU A 69 3.08 -10.22 -3.86
CA GLU A 69 2.06 -9.43 -3.16
C GLU A 69 2.45 -9.15 -1.71
N GLU A 70 3.11 -10.10 -1.03
CA GLU A 70 3.61 -9.92 0.34
C GLU A 70 4.71 -8.85 0.38
N LEU A 71 5.66 -8.91 -0.56
CA LEU A 71 6.69 -7.90 -0.74
C LEU A 71 6.10 -6.54 -1.14
N ARG A 72 5.04 -6.51 -1.95
CA ARG A 72 4.33 -5.26 -2.28
C ARG A 72 3.63 -4.68 -1.06
N PHE A 73 3.05 -5.53 -0.21
CA PHE A 73 2.31 -5.10 0.98
C PHE A 73 3.22 -4.44 2.03
N VAL A 74 4.45 -4.92 2.19
CA VAL A 74 5.44 -4.30 3.09
C VAL A 74 6.25 -3.19 2.46
N SER A 75 6.32 -3.14 1.12
CA SER A 75 7.07 -2.10 0.44
C SER A 75 6.50 -0.74 0.85
N PRO A 76 7.33 0.18 1.37
CA PRO A 76 6.85 1.52 1.69
C PRO A 76 6.35 2.17 0.40
N THR A 77 5.06 2.53 0.37
CA THR A 77 4.56 3.38 -0.71
C THR A 77 5.31 4.70 -0.60
N LYS A 78 6.23 4.96 -1.55
CA LYS A 78 6.93 6.25 -1.61
C LYS A 78 5.87 7.34 -1.71
N LYS A 79 5.67 8.09 -0.63
CA LYS A 79 4.79 9.25 -0.63
C LYS A 79 5.44 10.31 -1.50
N ARG A 80 4.86 10.55 -2.67
CA ARG A 80 5.25 11.70 -3.48
C ARG A 80 4.74 12.94 -2.74
N LEU A 81 5.67 13.79 -2.30
CA LEU A 81 5.33 14.99 -1.51
C LEU A 81 4.74 16.11 -2.38
N ILE A 82 5.08 16.12 -3.67
CA ILE A 82 4.63 17.14 -4.65
C ILE A 82 4.16 16.43 -5.91
N GLU A 83 2.95 16.72 -6.35
CA GLU A 83 2.34 16.15 -7.54
C GLU A 83 2.06 17.26 -8.55
N THR A 84 2.57 17.13 -9.78
CA THR A 84 2.28 18.07 -10.87
C THR A 84 1.04 17.62 -11.63
N MET A 85 0.16 18.57 -11.95
CA MET A 85 -1.06 18.30 -12.69
C MET A 85 -0.95 18.75 -14.14
N LEU A 86 -1.50 17.96 -15.06
CA LEU A 86 -1.72 18.39 -16.43
C LEU A 86 -2.95 19.29 -16.48
N VAL A 87 -2.80 20.46 -17.09
CA VAL A 87 -3.86 21.46 -17.23
C VAL A 87 -4.31 21.52 -18.68
N ARG A 88 -5.63 21.52 -18.91
CA ARG A 88 -6.28 21.64 -20.22
C ARG A 88 -7.03 22.96 -20.32
N ALA A 89 -6.87 23.68 -21.44
CA ALA A 89 -7.65 24.87 -21.75
C ALA A 89 -9.02 24.49 -22.33
N ASN A 90 -10.07 25.26 -22.00
CA ASN A 90 -11.46 24.97 -22.39
C ASN A 90 -12.02 25.91 -23.50
N ASN A 91 -11.17 26.68 -24.20
CA ASN A 91 -11.54 27.63 -25.27
C ASN A 91 -12.50 28.76 -24.88
N ASP A 92 -12.82 28.90 -23.60
CA ASP A 92 -13.67 29.96 -23.02
C ASP A 92 -12.88 30.86 -22.04
N GLY A 93 -11.55 30.74 -22.04
CA GLY A 93 -10.66 31.39 -21.08
C GLY A 93 -10.50 30.66 -19.74
N THR A 94 -11.15 29.51 -19.55
CA THR A 94 -10.99 28.68 -18.34
C THR A 94 -10.04 27.49 -18.56
N TYR A 95 -9.58 26.94 -17.44
CA TYR A 95 -8.65 25.82 -17.40
C TYR A 95 -9.17 24.71 -16.50
N THR A 96 -8.83 23.46 -16.80
CA THR A 96 -9.23 22.30 -16.01
C THR A 96 -8.05 21.36 -15.79
N ALA A 97 -7.91 20.89 -14.56
CA ALA A 97 -7.00 19.82 -14.20
C ALA A 97 -7.75 18.74 -13.44
N ASN A 98 -7.38 17.47 -13.69
CA ASN A 98 -7.88 16.33 -12.93
C ASN A 98 -6.71 15.70 -12.20
N TRP A 99 -6.94 15.30 -10.96
CA TRP A 99 -5.91 14.72 -10.10
C TRP A 99 -6.48 13.59 -9.28
N THR A 100 -5.71 12.51 -9.15
CA THR A 100 -6.02 11.39 -8.25
C THR A 100 -4.95 11.35 -7.17
N PRO A 101 -5.30 11.62 -5.90
CA PRO A 101 -4.33 11.68 -4.82
C PRO A 101 -3.65 10.32 -4.60
N GLY A 102 -2.31 10.33 -4.43
CA GLY A 102 -1.56 9.12 -4.10
C GLY A 102 -1.77 8.63 -2.66
N SER A 103 -2.24 9.50 -1.76
CA SER A 103 -2.51 9.15 -0.36
C SER A 103 -3.53 10.06 0.31
N VAL A 104 -4.07 9.62 1.44
CA VAL A 104 -4.92 10.45 2.30
C VAL A 104 -4.11 11.51 3.03
N GLY A 105 -4.72 12.65 3.29
CA GLY A 105 -4.10 13.77 4.00
C GLY A 105 -4.47 15.13 3.45
N TRP A 106 -3.80 16.15 3.98
CA TRP A 106 -3.97 17.53 3.54
C TRP A 106 -3.02 17.86 2.39
N TYR A 107 -3.56 18.46 1.35
CA TYR A 107 -2.81 18.92 0.19
C TYR A 107 -2.99 20.41 0.02
N LEU A 108 -1.91 21.11 -0.31
CA LEU A 108 -1.93 22.51 -0.70
C LEU A 108 -1.93 22.58 -2.22
N LEU A 109 -3.00 23.11 -2.81
CA LEU A 109 -3.04 23.35 -4.24
C LEU A 109 -2.23 24.62 -4.57
N HIS A 110 -1.23 24.46 -5.42
CA HIS A 110 -0.39 25.55 -5.92
C HIS A 110 -0.67 25.75 -7.41
N ALA A 111 -1.02 26.97 -7.80
CA ALA A 111 -1.32 27.33 -9.18
C ALA A 111 -0.60 28.63 -9.55
N THR A 112 0.01 28.64 -10.74
CA THR A 112 0.70 29.80 -11.27
C THR A 112 0.28 30.05 -12.72
N ILE A 113 0.19 31.32 -13.10
CA ILE A 113 0.10 31.78 -14.49
C ILE A 113 1.27 32.72 -14.71
N ASP A 114 2.06 32.49 -15.77
CA ASP A 114 3.21 33.33 -16.12
C ASP A 114 4.20 33.55 -14.95
N SER A 115 4.42 32.51 -14.15
CA SER A 115 5.24 32.54 -12.92
C SER A 115 4.68 33.39 -11.76
N PHE A 116 3.46 33.92 -11.87
CA PHE A 116 2.75 34.55 -10.76
C PHE A 116 1.84 33.56 -10.06
N GLU A 117 1.93 33.51 -8.72
CA GLU A 117 1.02 32.72 -7.89
C GLU A 117 -0.39 33.29 -7.91
N ILE A 118 -1.36 32.43 -8.17
CA ILE A 118 -2.77 32.78 -8.18
C ILE A 118 -3.36 32.44 -6.80
N GLY A 119 -4.10 33.36 -6.21
CA GLY A 119 -4.81 33.09 -4.95
C GLY A 119 -3.94 33.10 -3.69
N SER A 120 -2.83 33.86 -3.70
CA SER A 120 -1.85 33.97 -2.60
C SER A 120 -2.42 34.40 -1.23
N SER A 121 -3.66 34.90 -1.17
CA SER A 121 -4.35 35.23 0.10
C SER A 121 -5.20 34.10 0.68
N GLN A 122 -5.44 33.01 -0.07
CA GLN A 122 -6.30 31.92 0.36
C GLN A 122 -5.64 30.58 0.03
N CYS A 123 -4.85 30.05 0.96
CA CYS A 123 -4.28 28.71 0.84
C CYS A 123 -5.39 27.69 0.55
N HIS A 124 -5.39 27.11 -0.66
CA HIS A 124 -6.34 26.08 -1.04
C HIS A 124 -5.91 24.74 -0.45
N LEU A 125 -6.17 24.59 0.85
CA LEU A 125 -5.99 23.34 1.57
C LEU A 125 -7.15 22.40 1.30
N ILE A 126 -6.84 21.22 0.78
CA ILE A 126 -7.81 20.18 0.44
C ILE A 126 -7.54 18.97 1.35
N GLU A 127 -8.55 18.53 2.07
CA GLU A 127 -8.50 17.28 2.84
C GLU A 127 -8.91 16.11 1.95
N VAL A 128 -7.98 15.20 1.67
CA VAL A 128 -8.23 13.92 1.02
C VAL A 128 -8.47 12.87 2.09
N LYS A 129 -9.69 12.34 2.14
CA LYS A 129 -10.10 11.31 3.09
C LYS A 129 -9.88 9.90 2.55
N GLU A 130 -9.89 8.93 3.47
CA GLU A 130 -9.95 7.52 3.06
C GLU A 130 -11.19 7.29 2.20
N PRO A 131 -11.06 6.54 1.09
CA PRO A 131 -12.22 6.15 0.32
C PRO A 131 -13.18 5.39 1.25
N PRO A 132 -14.49 5.60 1.17
CA PRO A 132 -15.44 4.94 2.06
C PRO A 132 -15.25 3.42 1.99
N HIS A 133 -14.83 2.83 3.11
CA HIS A 133 -14.59 1.40 3.22
C HIS A 133 -15.91 0.65 3.00
N GLY A 134 -16.05 0.03 1.83
CA GLY A 134 -17.13 -0.91 1.57
C GLY A 134 -18.53 -0.28 1.54
N LEU A 135 -18.81 0.58 0.54
CA LEU A 135 -20.14 0.52 -0.04
C LEU A 135 -20.27 -0.86 -0.70
N VAL A 136 -20.75 -1.82 0.08
CA VAL A 136 -21.26 -3.09 -0.42
C VAL A 136 -22.31 -2.69 -1.45
N ILE A 137 -22.07 -2.99 -2.73
CA ILE A 137 -23.11 -2.97 -3.75
C ILE A 137 -24.33 -3.62 -3.10
N PRO A 138 -25.53 -3.00 -3.08
CA PRO A 138 -26.66 -3.51 -2.34
C PRO A 138 -26.88 -4.98 -2.71
N THR A 139 -26.48 -5.88 -1.82
CA THR A 139 -26.70 -7.30 -2.02
C THR A 139 -28.20 -7.47 -1.95
N ARG A 140 -28.83 -7.69 -3.11
CA ARG A 140 -30.23 -8.09 -3.19
C ARG A 140 -30.43 -9.22 -2.19
N SER A 141 -31.34 -8.99 -1.26
CA SER A 141 -31.66 -9.89 -0.17
C SER A 141 -32.08 -11.26 -0.72
N SER A 142 -31.13 -12.18 -0.84
CA SER A 142 -31.43 -13.60 -0.97
C SER A 142 -31.28 -14.24 0.40
N SER A 143 -32.43 -14.47 1.01
CA SER A 143 -32.72 -15.45 2.07
C SER A 143 -31.61 -16.45 2.39
N GLN A 144 -31.25 -16.50 3.68
CA GLN A 144 -30.66 -17.59 4.46
C GLN A 144 -29.68 -18.54 3.72
N LYS A 145 -28.37 -18.35 3.96
CA LYS A 145 -27.36 -19.38 3.70
C LYS A 145 -27.27 -20.34 4.89
N PRO A 146 -27.23 -21.66 4.68
CA PRO A 146 -27.02 -22.63 5.75
C PRO A 146 -25.63 -22.47 6.38
N SER A 147 -25.55 -22.74 7.68
CA SER A 147 -24.33 -22.81 8.50
C SER A 147 -23.14 -23.37 7.71
N HIS A 148 -22.13 -22.54 7.47
CA HIS A 148 -20.89 -22.97 6.85
C HIS A 148 -20.21 -24.01 7.76
N GLN A 149 -20.07 -25.24 7.25
CA GLN A 149 -19.14 -26.23 7.82
C GLN A 149 -17.77 -25.57 8.05
N PRO A 150 -17.09 -25.83 9.18
CA PRO A 150 -15.79 -25.24 9.45
C PRO A 150 -14.81 -25.65 8.35
N ASN A 151 -14.45 -24.69 7.50
CA ASN A 151 -13.51 -24.90 6.41
C ASN A 151 -12.13 -25.13 7.04
N LYS A 152 -11.72 -26.39 7.18
CA LYS A 152 -10.33 -26.73 7.47
C LYS A 152 -9.51 -26.27 6.28
N THR A 153 -8.93 -25.07 6.36
CA THR A 153 -7.99 -24.54 5.38
C THR A 153 -6.91 -25.60 5.12
N ARG A 154 -7.00 -26.29 3.97
CA ARG A 154 -6.00 -27.26 3.57
C ARG A 154 -4.69 -26.52 3.34
N LYS A 155 -3.70 -26.76 4.19
CA LYS A 155 -2.33 -26.29 3.97
C LYS A 155 -1.70 -27.22 2.92
N PHE A 156 -1.61 -26.75 1.69
CA PHE A 156 -0.86 -27.45 0.64
C PHE A 156 0.62 -27.11 0.80
N HIS A 157 1.37 -28.02 1.44
CA HIS A 157 2.83 -28.00 1.38
C HIS A 157 3.28 -28.95 0.27
N ALA A 158 3.72 -28.39 -0.86
CA ALA A 158 4.33 -29.14 -1.94
C ALA A 158 5.82 -28.77 -2.04
N LYS A 159 6.64 -29.67 -2.58
CA LYS A 159 8.04 -29.30 -2.89
C LYS A 159 8.01 -28.12 -3.88
N PHE A 160 8.87 -27.12 -3.66
CA PHE A 160 8.97 -25.91 -4.48
C PHE A 160 7.73 -25.00 -4.45
N SER A 161 6.97 -24.97 -3.34
CA SER A 161 5.81 -24.09 -3.17
C SER A 161 6.11 -22.80 -2.39
N ALA A 162 7.38 -22.40 -2.25
CA ALA A 162 7.76 -21.15 -1.60
C ALA A 162 7.07 -19.97 -2.31
N GLY A 163 6.49 -19.04 -1.53
CA GLY A 163 5.72 -17.91 -2.06
C GLY A 163 4.38 -18.24 -2.75
N LEU A 164 4.01 -19.52 -2.94
CA LEU A 164 2.73 -19.90 -3.56
C LEU A 164 1.58 -19.75 -2.55
N ARG A 165 0.60 -18.90 -2.87
CA ARG A 165 -0.59 -18.68 -2.02
C ARG A 165 -1.86 -19.07 -2.77
N ILE A 166 -2.55 -20.11 -2.26
CA ILE A 166 -3.88 -20.48 -2.76
C ILE A 166 -4.92 -19.63 -2.05
N ARG A 167 -5.65 -18.80 -2.79
CA ARG A 167 -6.80 -18.04 -2.28
C ARG A 167 -8.07 -18.88 -2.42
N SER A 168 -8.88 -18.89 -1.37
CA SER A 168 -10.18 -19.59 -1.36
C SER A 168 -11.30 -18.79 -2.05
N HIS A 169 -11.04 -17.55 -2.46
CA HIS A 169 -11.96 -16.69 -3.19
C HIS A 169 -11.25 -16.05 -4.39
N PRO A 170 -11.94 -15.93 -5.55
CA PRO A 170 -11.42 -15.30 -6.76
C PRO A 170 -11.19 -13.80 -6.59
#